data_AF-A0A329T2J7-F1
#
_entry.id   AF-A0A329T2J7-F1
#
_cell.length_a   1.000
_cell.length_b   1.000
_cell.length_c   1.000
_cell.angle_alpha   90.00
_cell.angle_beta   90.00
_cell.angle_gamma   90.00
#
_symmetry.space_group_name_H-M   'P 1'
#
loop_
_entity.id
_entity.type
_entity.pdbx_description
1 polymer ?
#
loop_
_entity_poly.entity_id
_entity_poly.type
_entity_poly.pdbx_seq_one_letter_code
_entity_poly.pdbx_strand_id
1 'polypeptide(L)'
;MIWGALKNRIALDPAASLDDLGDKIGEGLAAITKHEWIGAFKKVQRQETTYIKEAQAAAPKTTPALTREGLNALAAEPTDEFDISTNVSYEISF
;
A
#
# COMPACT_ATOMS: atom_id res chain seq x y z
N MET A 1 -0.98 5.08 -15.04
CA MET A 1 -0.56 4.71 -16.42
C MET A 1 -0.66 5.88 -17.38
N ILE A 2 -1.85 6.45 -17.63
CA ILE A 2 -2.02 7.62 -18.51
C ILE A 2 -1.11 8.80 -18.12
N TRP A 3 -1.11 9.17 -16.83
CA TRP A 3 -0.24 10.23 -16.32
C TRP A 3 1.26 9.98 -16.58
N GLY A 4 1.70 8.73 -16.49
CA GLY A 4 3.09 8.38 -16.80
C GLY A 4 3.43 8.63 -18.27
N ALA A 5 2.53 8.23 -19.19
CA ALA A 5 2.70 8.49 -20.61
C ALA A 5 2.67 10.00 -20.94
N LEU A 6 1.79 10.75 -20.28
CA LEU A 6 1.70 12.20 -20.46
C LEU A 6 2.98 12.91 -20.00
N LYS A 7 3.49 12.56 -18.82
CA LYS A 7 4.78 13.08 -18.34
C LYS A 7 5.93 12.74 -19.27
N ASN A 8 5.95 11.54 -19.86
CA ASN A 8 6.99 11.18 -20.83
C ASN A 8 6.92 12.05 -22.10
N ARG A 9 5.71 12.40 -22.57
CA ARG A 9 5.54 13.34 -23.70
C ARG A 9 6.04 14.73 -23.34
N ILE A 10 5.66 15.25 -22.17
CA ILE A 10 6.15 16.55 -21.67
C ILE A 10 7.66 16.54 -21.44
N ALA A 11 8.25 15.42 -21.03
CA ALA A 11 9.70 15.31 -20.87
C ALA A 11 10.45 15.38 -22.22
N LEU A 12 9.83 14.91 -23.31
CA LEU A 12 10.39 14.99 -24.66
C LEU A 12 10.26 16.40 -25.26
N ASP A 13 9.20 17.12 -24.91
CA ASP A 13 8.96 18.51 -25.29
C ASP A 13 8.60 19.34 -24.04
N PRO A 14 9.62 19.76 -23.26
CA PRO A 14 9.41 20.45 -21.98
C PRO A 14 8.66 21.77 -22.15
N ALA A 15 7.74 22.03 -21.23
CA ALA A 15 7.03 23.29 -21.20
C ALA A 15 7.96 24.46 -20.85
N ALA A 16 7.81 25.58 -21.56
CA ALA A 16 8.57 26.81 -21.33
C ALA A 16 7.95 27.70 -20.23
N SER A 17 6.68 27.48 -19.89
CA SER A 17 5.94 28.24 -18.88
C SER A 17 4.86 27.37 -18.22
N LEU A 18 4.23 27.91 -17.17
CA LEU A 18 3.12 27.22 -16.51
C LEU A 18 1.87 27.12 -17.42
N ASP A 19 1.61 28.15 -18.22
CA ASP A 19 0.48 28.17 -19.15
C ASP A 19 0.68 27.12 -20.26
N ASP A 20 1.89 27.09 -20.85
CA ASP A 20 2.28 26.07 -21.84
C ASP A 20 2.24 24.65 -21.25
N LEU A 21 2.59 24.48 -19.97
CA LEU A 21 2.42 23.20 -19.29
C LEU A 21 0.94 22.80 -19.19
N GLY A 22 0.07 23.75 -18.87
CA GLY A 22 -1.38 23.56 -18.84
C GLY A 22 -1.91 23.12 -20.20
N ASP A 23 -1.49 23.79 -21.26
CA ASP A 23 -1.88 23.48 -22.65
C ASP A 23 -1.40 22.09 -23.06
N LYS A 24 -0.11 21.76 -22.85
CA LYS A 24 0.44 20.42 -23.15
C LYS A 24 -0.27 19.30 -22.38
N ILE A 25 -0.68 19.55 -21.13
CA ILE A 25 -1.49 18.60 -20.36
C ILE A 25 -2.88 18.46 -20.99
N GLY A 26 -3.53 19.57 -21.32
CA GLY A 26 -4.87 19.59 -21.91
C GLY A 26 -4.92 18.87 -23.25
N GLU A 27 -4.04 19.24 -24.18
CA GLU A 27 -3.88 18.60 -25.48
C GLU A 27 -3.53 17.11 -25.34
N GLY A 28 -2.58 16.82 -24.45
CA GLY A 28 -2.12 15.45 -24.21
C GLY A 28 -3.23 14.56 -23.65
N LEU A 29 -4.14 15.08 -22.83
CA LEU A 29 -5.33 14.37 -22.35
C LEU A 29 -6.41 14.23 -23.44
N ALA A 30 -6.64 15.29 -24.21
CA ALA A 30 -7.62 15.29 -25.31
C ALA A 30 -7.25 14.29 -26.41
N ALA A 31 -5.95 14.06 -26.64
CA ALA A 31 -5.45 13.09 -27.60
C ALA A 31 -5.62 11.62 -27.18
N ILE A 32 -6.01 11.34 -25.93
CA ILE A 32 -6.13 9.97 -25.43
C ILE A 32 -7.46 9.37 -25.88
N THR A 33 -7.35 8.26 -26.59
CA THR A 33 -8.51 7.51 -27.07
C THR A 33 -9.20 6.75 -25.95
N LYS A 34 -10.50 6.47 -26.13
CA LYS A 34 -11.27 5.59 -25.23
C LYS A 34 -10.60 4.22 -25.03
N HIS A 35 -9.97 3.67 -26.08
CA HIS A 35 -9.30 2.38 -26.00
C HIS A 35 -8.08 2.43 -25.07
N GLU A 36 -7.29 3.50 -25.12
CA GLU A 36 -6.15 3.71 -24.23
C GLU A 36 -6.58 3.86 -22.77
N TRP A 37 -7.68 4.59 -22.51
CA TRP A 37 -8.28 4.68 -21.17
C TRP A 37 -8.67 3.31 -20.63
N ILE A 38 -9.39 2.50 -21.41
CA ILE A 38 -9.80 1.14 -21.04
C ILE A 38 -8.56 0.26 -20.81
N GLY A 39 -7.56 0.35 -21.69
CA GLY A 39 -6.31 -0.39 -21.57
C GLY A 39 -5.56 -0.04 -20.28
N ALA A 40 -5.47 1.25 -19.96
CA ALA A 40 -4.85 1.73 -18.73
C ALA A 40 -5.61 1.22 -17.49
N PHE A 41 -6.94 1.28 -17.49
CA PHE A 41 -7.78 0.75 -16.42
C PHE A 41 -7.53 -0.75 -16.19
N LYS A 42 -7.57 -1.57 -17.25
CA LYS A 42 -7.28 -3.01 -17.15
C LYS A 42 -5.87 -3.30 -16.63
N LYS A 43 -4.89 -2.44 -16.93
CA LYS A 43 -3.53 -2.58 -16.36
C LYS A 43 -3.52 -2.33 -14.86
N VAL A 44 -4.22 -1.30 -14.38
CA VAL A 44 -4.34 -1.01 -12.95
C VAL A 44 -4.99 -2.19 -12.21
N GLN A 45 -6.13 -2.70 -12.71
CA GLN A 45 -6.80 -3.85 -12.10
C GLN A 45 -5.89 -5.09 -11.99
N ARG A 46 -5.07 -5.35 -13.01
CA ARG A 46 -4.10 -6.45 -12.96
C ARG A 46 -3.04 -6.22 -11.88
N GLN A 47 -2.52 -5.01 -11.77
CA GLN A 47 -1.52 -4.67 -10.75
C GLN A 47 -2.10 -4.81 -9.34
N GLU A 48 -3.32 -4.32 -9.11
CA GLU A 48 -4.03 -4.47 -7.83
C GLU A 48 -4.24 -5.94 -7.48
N THR A 49 -4.66 -6.75 -8.46
CA THR A 49 -4.83 -8.20 -8.28
C THR A 49 -3.51 -8.87 -7.88
N THR A 50 -2.41 -8.53 -8.56
CA THR A 50 -1.08 -9.04 -8.22
C THR A 50 -0.67 -8.64 -6.81
N TYR A 51 -0.84 -7.37 -6.45
CA TYR A 51 -0.51 -6.85 -5.13
C TYR A 51 -1.27 -7.59 -4.01
N ILE A 52 -2.58 -7.84 -4.20
CA ILE A 52 -3.39 -8.60 -3.24
C ILE A 52 -2.88 -10.03 -3.11
N LYS A 53 -2.54 -10.69 -4.21
CA LYS A 53 -2.01 -12.06 -4.19
C LYS A 53 -0.66 -12.15 -3.49
N GLU A 54 0.22 -11.18 -3.74
CA GLU A 54 1.52 -11.08 -3.07
C GLU A 54 1.33 -10.83 -1.58
N ALA A 55 0.43 -9.93 -1.19
CA ALA A 55 0.09 -9.69 0.21
C ALA A 55 -0.47 -10.94 0.90
N GLN A 56 -1.31 -11.72 0.23
CA GLN A 56 -1.82 -13.00 0.75
C GLN A 56 -0.74 -14.08 0.87
N ALA A 57 0.18 -14.14 -0.09
CA ALA A 57 1.30 -15.09 -0.05
C ALA A 57 2.34 -14.71 1.02
N ALA A 58 2.51 -13.40 1.28
CA ALA A 58 3.39 -12.87 2.30
C ALA A 58 2.73 -12.82 3.69
N ALA A 59 1.42 -13.03 3.79
CA ALA A 59 0.74 -13.13 5.07
C ALA A 59 1.37 -14.29 5.85
N PRO A 60 1.83 -14.07 7.10
CA PRO A 60 2.31 -15.17 7.92
C PRO A 60 1.20 -16.21 7.97
N LYS A 61 1.54 -17.47 7.64
CA LYS A 61 0.64 -18.60 7.85
C LYS A 61 0.19 -18.46 9.29
N THR A 62 -1.08 -18.12 9.48
CA THR A 62 -1.68 -17.89 10.79
C THR A 62 -1.07 -18.89 11.76
N THR A 63 -0.41 -18.38 12.81
CA THR A 63 -0.18 -19.16 14.03
C THR A 63 -1.45 -19.97 14.23
N PRO A 64 -1.38 -21.31 14.31
CA PRO A 64 -2.59 -22.11 14.42
C PRO A 64 -3.42 -21.48 15.53
N ALA A 65 -4.66 -21.09 15.21
CA ALA A 65 -5.56 -20.53 16.20
C ALA A 65 -5.49 -21.49 17.39
N LEU A 66 -5.01 -21.02 18.55
CA LEU A 66 -4.91 -21.89 19.72
C LEU A 66 -6.29 -22.51 19.88
N THR A 67 -6.34 -23.84 19.85
CA THR A 67 -7.58 -24.55 20.07
C THR A 67 -8.16 -24.10 21.40
N ARG A 68 -9.48 -24.25 21.58
CA ARG A 68 -10.12 -23.91 22.86
C ARG A 68 -9.43 -24.56 24.06
N GLU A 69 -8.84 -25.74 23.84
CA GLU A 69 -8.00 -26.46 24.78
C GLU A 69 -6.68 -25.74 25.09
N GLY A 70 -6.01 -25.18 24.09
CA GLY A 70 -4.81 -24.37 24.28
C GLY A 70 -5.09 -23.06 25.02
N LEU A 71 -6.24 -22.43 24.78
CA LEU A 71 -6.69 -21.26 25.54
C LEU A 71 -6.96 -21.62 27.02
N ASN A 72 -7.57 -22.78 27.26
CA ASN A 72 -7.82 -23.27 28.62
C ASN A 72 -6.52 -23.66 29.35
N ALA A 73 -5.54 -24.21 28.62
CA ALA A 73 -4.23 -24.55 29.18
C ALA A 73 -3.45 -23.29 29.62
N LEU A 74 -3.44 -22.23 28.81
CA LEU A 74 -2.85 -20.93 29.18
C LEU A 74 -3.59 -20.25 30.34
N ALA A 75 -4.91 -20.43 30.43
CA ALA A 75 -5.71 -19.90 31.53
C ALA A 75 -5.60 -20.72 32.83
N ALA A 76 -5.05 -21.94 32.75
CA ALA A 76 -4.85 -22.84 33.88
C ALA A 76 -3.41 -22.83 34.42
N GLU A 77 -2.51 -22.07 33.80
CA GLU A 77 -1.20 -21.76 34.40
C GLU A 77 -1.46 -21.05 35.74
N PRO A 78 -1.04 -21.63 36.89
CA PRO A 78 -1.18 -20.95 38.17
C PRO A 78 -0.36 -19.68 38.10
N THR A 79 -1.01 -18.54 38.33
CA THR A 79 -0.34 -17.27 38.60
C THR A 79 0.36 -17.41 39.95
N ASP A 80 1.52 -18.07 39.95
CA ASP A 80 2.46 -17.95 41.05
C ASP A 80 2.92 -16.50 41.07
N GLU A 81 2.65 -15.86 42.21
CA GLU A 81 2.95 -14.48 42.54
C GLU A 81 4.34 -14.06 42.03
N PHE A 82 4.37 -13.18 41.03
CA PHE A 82 5.57 -12.37 40.78
C PHE A 82 5.39 -11.04 41.48
N ASP A 83 5.88 -10.99 42.73
CA ASP A 83 6.05 -9.74 43.45
C ASP A 83 7.36 -9.05 43.03
N ILE A 84 7.30 -7.72 43.16
CA ILE A 84 8.33 -6.68 43.24
C ILE A 84 9.05 -6.18 41.97
N SER A 85 8.75 -4.91 41.66
CA SER A 85 9.71 -3.84 41.37
C SER A 85 10.75 -4.07 40.26
N THR A 86 10.51 -3.48 39.10
CA THR A 86 11.59 -2.74 38.42
C THR A 86 11.04 -1.62 37.53
N ASN A 87 11.47 -0.41 37.88
CA ASN A 87 11.33 0.86 37.18
C ASN A 87 11.46 0.73 35.65
N VAL A 88 10.45 1.17 34.89
CA VAL A 88 10.62 1.54 33.48
C VAL A 88 10.11 2.97 33.30
N SER A 89 11.01 3.94 33.45
CA SER A 89 10.79 5.33 33.04
C SER A 89 10.67 5.36 31.52
N TYR A 90 9.53 5.83 31.01
CA TYR A 90 9.40 6.23 29.61
C TYR A 90 9.89 7.68 29.50
N GLU A 91 11.14 7.88 29.07
CA GLU A 91 11.54 9.17 28.53
C GLU A 91 10.91 9.32 27.14
N ILE A 92 9.86 10.14 27.07
CA ILE A 92 9.35 10.68 25.82
C ILE A 92 10.03 12.04 25.63
N SER A 93 11.06 12.09 24.78
CA SER A 93 11.64 13.35 24.32
C SER A 93 10.73 13.97 23.26
N PHE A 94 10.31 15.21 23.49
CA PHE A 94 9.74 16.11 22.48
C PHE A 94 10.86 16.91 21.80
#